data_AF-A0A9W8PBU7-F1
#
_entry.id   AF-A0A9W8PBU7-F1
#
_cell.length_a   1.000
_cell.length_b   1.000
_cell.length_c   1.000
_cell.angle_alpha   90.00
_cell.angle_beta   90.00
_cell.angle_gamma   90.00
#
_symmetry.space_group_name_H-M   'P 1'
#
loop_
_entity.id
_entity.type
_entity.pdbx_description
1 polymer ?
#
loop_
_entity_poly.entity_id
_entity_poly.type
_entity_poly.pdbx_seq_one_letter_code
_entity_poly.pdbx_strand_id
1 'polypeptide(L)'
;MYCPPRLEVSSQPFVSSSHEAFSPMQRERRGASPSNCPSMDVQSSLSEHTLTVQLPDHIKHEMVTISVLKGNKLKVIADAWHMEAECHYEWVINFPPHDIDMGGVHAQLDASGLLVISVRRRPRYHVC
;
A
#
# COMPACT_ATOMS: atom_id res chain seq x y z
N MET A 1 -58.91 -5.23 -42.80
CA MET A 1 -57.45 -5.04 -42.68
C MET A 1 -57.15 -4.69 -41.23
N TYR A 2 -56.50 -5.59 -40.50
CA TYR A 2 -56.13 -5.43 -39.09
C TYR A 2 -54.64 -5.06 -39.00
N CYS A 3 -54.31 -3.97 -38.30
CA CYS A 3 -52.94 -3.61 -37.92
C CYS A 3 -52.58 -4.33 -36.60
N PRO A 4 -51.46 -5.08 -36.52
CA PRO A 4 -51.07 -5.72 -35.27
C PRO A 4 -50.44 -4.71 -34.28
N PRO A 5 -50.53 -4.97 -32.97
CA PRO A 5 -49.89 -4.14 -31.96
C PRO A 5 -48.37 -4.30 -31.95
N ARG A 6 -47.69 -3.17 -31.73
CA ARG A 6 -46.24 -3.00 -31.63
C ARG A 6 -45.70 -3.80 -30.42
N LEU A 7 -44.88 -4.82 -30.68
CA LEU A 7 -44.07 -5.46 -29.64
C LEU A 7 -42.99 -4.47 -29.20
N GLU A 8 -43.06 -4.01 -27.95
CA GLU A 8 -41.93 -3.34 -27.31
C GLU A 8 -40.86 -4.39 -27.00
N VAL A 9 -39.77 -4.35 -27.77
CA VAL A 9 -38.53 -5.05 -27.44
C VAL A 9 -37.93 -4.32 -26.25
N SER A 10 -38.15 -4.89 -25.05
CA SER A 10 -37.43 -4.51 -23.83
C SER A 10 -35.96 -4.89 -24.01
N SER A 11 -35.14 -3.93 -24.43
CA SER A 11 -33.69 -4.02 -24.42
C SER A 11 -33.18 -3.82 -22.99
N GLN A 12 -33.43 -4.79 -22.12
CA GLN A 12 -32.63 -4.97 -20.92
C GLN A 12 -31.35 -5.73 -21.32
N PRO A 13 -30.15 -5.21 -21.02
CA PRO A 13 -28.95 -6.01 -21.18
C PRO A 13 -29.05 -7.18 -20.21
N PHE A 14 -29.12 -8.39 -20.76
CA PHE A 14 -28.90 -9.64 -20.03
C PHE A 14 -27.48 -9.56 -19.46
N VAL A 15 -27.35 -9.24 -18.17
CA VAL A 15 -26.10 -9.39 -17.45
C VAL A 15 -25.86 -10.88 -17.34
N SER A 16 -25.20 -11.43 -18.37
CA SER A 16 -24.64 -12.77 -18.33
C SER A 16 -23.67 -12.80 -17.17
N SER A 17 -24.08 -13.39 -16.05
CA SER A 17 -23.23 -13.73 -14.93
C SER A 17 -22.26 -14.82 -15.36
N SER A 18 -21.29 -14.46 -16.21
CA SER A 18 -20.04 -15.20 -16.30
C SER A 18 -19.37 -15.01 -14.95
N HIS A 19 -19.28 -16.09 -14.18
CA HIS A 19 -18.32 -16.18 -13.09
C HIS A 19 -16.94 -15.96 -13.69
N GLU A 20 -16.50 -14.70 -13.79
CA GLU A 20 -15.10 -14.40 -14.00
C GLU A 20 -14.38 -15.05 -12.82
N ALA A 21 -13.62 -16.10 -13.10
CA ALA A 21 -12.62 -16.60 -12.18
C ALA A 21 -11.58 -15.48 -12.03
N PHE A 22 -11.88 -14.52 -11.15
CA PHE A 22 -11.00 -13.42 -10.80
C PHE A 22 -9.64 -14.00 -10.44
N SER A 23 -8.59 -13.54 -11.11
CA SER A 23 -7.23 -14.03 -10.90
C SER A 23 -6.88 -13.93 -9.41
N PRO A 24 -6.31 -14.98 -8.78
CA PRO A 24 -5.90 -14.94 -7.38
C PRO A 24 -4.86 -13.85 -7.10
N MET A 25 -4.21 -13.33 -8.15
CA MET A 25 -3.25 -12.21 -8.06
C MET A 25 -3.90 -10.82 -8.13
N GLN A 26 -5.22 -10.70 -8.29
CA GLN A 26 -5.87 -9.38 -8.34
C GLN A 26 -5.72 -8.62 -7.02
N ARG A 27 -5.22 -7.39 -7.14
CA ARG A 27 -4.85 -6.54 -6.01
C ARG A 27 -6.02 -6.28 -5.06
N GLU A 28 -7.20 -6.09 -5.62
CA GLU A 28 -8.43 -5.79 -4.89
C GLU A 28 -8.84 -6.94 -3.95
N ARG A 29 -8.45 -8.18 -4.26
CA ARG A 29 -8.71 -9.35 -3.41
C ARG A 29 -7.66 -9.55 -2.31
N ARG A 30 -6.44 -9.08 -2.57
CA ARG A 30 -5.25 -9.29 -1.72
C ARG A 30 -5.03 -8.21 -0.68
N GLY A 31 -5.58 -7.00 -0.93
CA GLY A 31 -5.56 -5.89 0.01
C GLY A 31 -6.25 -6.25 1.32
N ALA A 32 -5.68 -5.79 2.43
CA ALA A 32 -6.37 -5.92 3.71
C ALA A 32 -7.64 -5.08 3.74
N SER A 33 -8.66 -5.59 4.44
CA SER A 33 -9.81 -4.77 4.85
C SER A 33 -9.31 -3.52 5.59
N PRO A 34 -9.95 -2.35 5.47
CA PRO A 34 -9.55 -1.14 6.20
C PRO A 34 -9.42 -1.35 7.72
N SER A 35 -10.16 -2.30 8.29
CA SER A 35 -10.11 -2.68 9.70
C SER A 35 -8.86 -3.48 10.10
N ASN A 36 -8.20 -4.13 9.13
CA ASN A 36 -7.09 -5.07 9.34
C ASN A 36 -5.78 -4.56 8.71
N CYS A 37 -5.74 -3.31 8.27
CA CYS A 37 -4.52 -2.69 7.76
C CYS A 37 -3.68 -2.19 8.95
N PRO A 38 -2.44 -2.68 9.14
CA PRO A 38 -1.60 -2.22 10.21
C PRO A 38 -1.27 -0.73 10.03
N SER A 39 -1.37 0.02 11.12
CA SER A 39 -1.10 1.46 11.11
C SER A 39 0.41 1.70 11.23
N MET A 40 0.94 2.52 10.33
CA MET A 40 2.33 2.97 10.42
C MET A 40 2.41 4.22 11.28
N ASP A 41 3.13 4.14 12.40
CA ASP A 41 3.44 5.27 13.27
C ASP A 41 4.69 6.00 12.76
N VAL A 42 4.70 7.33 12.84
CA VAL A 42 5.82 8.16 12.37
C VAL A 42 6.22 9.13 13.47
N GLN A 43 7.43 8.94 13.99
CA GLN A 43 8.03 9.79 15.00
C GLN A 43 9.15 10.60 14.37
N SER A 44 9.29 11.86 14.79
CA SER A 44 10.27 12.78 14.22
C SER A 44 11.12 13.38 15.32
N SER A 45 12.44 13.31 15.14
CA SER A 45 13.45 14.00 15.95
C SER A 45 14.17 15.04 15.10
N LEU A 46 15.13 15.78 15.66
CA LEU A 46 15.93 16.74 14.89
C LEU A 46 16.83 16.08 13.83
N SER A 47 17.27 14.85 14.06
CA SER A 47 18.24 14.14 13.21
C SER A 47 17.61 13.07 12.32
N GLU A 48 16.40 12.60 12.63
CA GLU A 48 15.84 11.39 12.03
C GLU A 48 14.32 11.34 12.13
N HIS A 49 13.67 10.73 11.13
CA HIS A 49 12.32 10.19 11.26
C HIS A 49 12.39 8.68 11.46
N THR A 50 11.60 8.18 12.41
CA THR A 50 11.45 6.75 12.67
C THR A 50 10.02 6.35 12.31
N LEU A 51 9.89 5.44 11.35
CA LEU A 51 8.62 4.85 10.95
C LEU A 51 8.54 3.46 11.54
N THR A 52 7.44 3.12 12.21
CA THR A 52 7.26 1.82 12.84
C THR A 52 5.91 1.23 12.45
N VAL A 53 5.90 -0.07 12.19
CA VAL A 53 4.66 -0.81 11.95
C VAL A 53 4.81 -2.25 12.42
N GLN A 54 3.79 -2.76 13.11
CA GLN A 54 3.69 -4.17 13.43
C GLN A 54 3.12 -4.91 12.22
N LEU A 55 3.94 -5.71 11.55
CA LEU A 55 3.49 -6.54 10.44
C LEU A 55 2.89 -7.85 10.96
N PRO A 56 1.94 -8.44 10.22
CA PRO A 56 1.45 -9.79 10.49
C PRO A 56 2.56 -10.84 10.34
N ASP A 57 2.46 -11.93 11.11
CA ASP A 57 3.48 -12.99 11.20
C ASP A 57 3.80 -13.69 9.87
N HIS A 58 2.88 -13.65 8.89
CA HIS A 58 3.11 -14.22 7.57
C HIS A 58 3.98 -13.36 6.65
N ILE A 59 4.18 -12.08 6.99
CA ILE A 59 5.03 -11.17 6.21
C ILE A 59 6.49 -11.34 6.65
N LYS A 60 7.34 -11.72 5.70
CA LYS A 60 8.77 -11.89 5.91
C LYS A 60 9.56 -10.73 5.30
N HIS A 61 10.84 -10.63 5.64
CA HIS A 61 11.71 -9.54 5.19
C HIS A 61 11.81 -9.46 3.66
N GLU A 62 11.87 -10.60 2.97
CA GLU A 62 11.90 -10.69 1.51
C GLU A 62 10.60 -10.22 0.83
N MET A 63 9.53 -10.05 1.60
CA MET A 63 8.22 -9.59 1.13
C MET A 63 8.03 -8.09 1.32
N VAL A 64 9.02 -7.40 1.91
CA VAL A 64 8.98 -5.95 2.14
C VAL A 64 9.79 -5.23 1.07
N THR A 65 9.14 -4.32 0.37
CA THR A 65 9.77 -3.41 -0.59
C THR A 65 9.69 -1.97 -0.07
N ILE A 66 10.85 -1.33 0.06
CA ILE A 66 10.96 0.08 0.41
C ILE A 66 11.54 0.81 -0.79
N SER A 67 10.83 1.84 -1.24
CA SER A 67 11.20 2.58 -2.44
C SER A 67 11.07 4.09 -2.21
N VAL A 68 11.98 4.83 -2.81
CA VAL A 68 11.93 6.29 -2.83
C VAL A 68 11.19 6.73 -4.08
N LEU A 69 10.19 7.59 -3.92
CA LEU A 69 9.48 8.20 -5.03
C LEU A 69 9.84 9.67 -5.18
N LYS A 70 9.62 10.21 -6.39
CA LYS A 70 9.77 11.63 -6.68
C LYS A 70 8.91 12.47 -5.73
N GLY A 71 9.47 13.60 -5.27
CA GLY A 71 8.76 14.55 -4.41
C GLY A 71 8.90 14.28 -2.91
N ASN A 72 10.04 13.74 -2.46
CA ASN A 72 10.35 13.46 -1.05
C ASN A 72 9.37 12.47 -0.42
N LYS A 73 9.10 11.38 -1.12
CA LYS A 73 8.16 10.36 -0.65
C LYS A 73 8.87 9.03 -0.46
N LEU A 74 8.51 8.34 0.60
CA LEU A 74 8.88 6.95 0.82
C LEU A 74 7.64 6.08 0.66
N LYS A 75 7.74 5.05 -0.18
CA LYS A 75 6.70 4.04 -0.36
C LYS A 75 7.17 2.73 0.22
N VAL A 76 6.36 2.17 1.11
CA VAL A 76 6.58 0.88 1.76
C VAL A 76 5.46 -0.06 1.32
N ILE A 77 5.83 -1.23 0.81
CA ILE A 77 4.92 -2.30 0.44
C ILE A 77 5.32 -3.55 1.21
N ALA A 78 4.37 -4.19 1.86
CA ALA A 78 4.52 -5.56 2.35
C ALA A 78 3.58 -6.46 1.54
N ASP A 79 4.13 -7.42 0.79
CA ASP A 79 3.38 -8.27 -0.14
C ASP A 79 3.71 -9.75 -0.02
N ALA A 80 2.89 -10.51 0.70
CA ALA A 80 2.91 -11.97 0.68
C ALA A 80 2.22 -12.48 -0.59
N TRP A 81 2.93 -12.39 -1.72
CA TRP A 81 2.48 -12.76 -3.08
C TRP A 81 1.94 -14.19 -3.22
N HIS A 82 2.32 -15.09 -2.31
CA HIS A 82 1.89 -16.49 -2.29
C HIS A 82 0.52 -16.69 -1.63
N MET A 83 -0.10 -15.63 -1.07
CA MET A 83 -1.40 -15.66 -0.40
C MET A 83 -2.45 -14.87 -1.18
N GLU A 84 -3.72 -15.22 -0.98
CA GLU A 84 -4.85 -14.65 -1.74
C GLU A 84 -5.59 -13.51 -1.04
N ALA A 85 -5.49 -13.39 0.29
CA ALA A 85 -6.21 -12.40 1.09
C ALA A 85 -5.30 -11.85 2.19
N GLU A 86 -5.55 -10.59 2.59
CA GLU A 86 -4.85 -9.92 3.69
C GLU A 86 -3.33 -10.07 3.64
N CYS A 87 -2.77 -9.89 2.44
CA CYS A 87 -1.37 -10.16 2.17
C CYS A 87 -0.66 -8.99 1.50
N HIS A 88 -1.41 -7.94 1.13
CA HIS A 88 -0.88 -6.74 0.49
C HIS A 88 -1.18 -5.49 1.33
N TYR A 89 -0.11 -4.82 1.77
CA TYR A 89 -0.17 -3.59 2.54
C TYR A 89 0.69 -2.52 1.89
N GLU A 90 0.19 -1.29 1.81
CA GLU A 90 0.88 -0.17 1.18
C GLU A 90 0.78 1.09 2.04
N TRP A 91 1.93 1.73 2.27
CA TRP A 91 2.02 3.04 2.89
C TRP A 91 2.83 3.99 2.02
N VAL A 92 2.39 5.24 1.94
CA VAL A 92 3.11 6.33 1.27
C VAL A 92 3.26 7.49 2.25
N ILE A 93 4.52 7.78 2.59
CA ILE A 93 4.89 8.81 3.55
C ILE A 93 5.46 9.98 2.79
N ASN A 94 4.88 11.17 3.03
CA ASN A 94 5.32 12.41 2.40
C ASN A 94 6.17 13.19 3.41
N PHE A 95 7.40 13.52 3.04
CA PHE A 95 8.28 14.35 3.84
C PHE A 95 8.29 15.78 3.29
N PRO A 96 8.55 16.79 4.15
CA PRO A 96 8.73 18.15 3.67
C PRO A 96 9.89 18.24 2.66
N PRO A 97 9.81 19.17 1.70
CA PRO A 97 10.91 19.39 0.76
C PRO A 97 12.24 19.61 1.46
N HIS A 98 13.29 18.94 0.98
CA HIS A 98 14.66 19.03 1.51
C HIS A 98 14.85 18.60 2.97
N ASP A 99 13.86 17.92 3.58
CA ASP A 99 13.96 17.52 4.99
C ASP A 99 14.76 16.23 5.19
N ILE A 100 14.74 15.32 4.21
CA ILE A 100 15.30 13.97 4.36
C ILE A 100 16.43 13.67 3.39
N ASP A 101 17.35 12.85 3.86
CA ASP A 101 18.41 12.25 3.08
C ASP A 101 18.05 10.81 2.71
N MET A 102 17.68 10.63 1.45
CA MET A 102 17.27 9.34 0.90
C MET A 102 18.41 8.30 0.88
N GLY A 103 19.67 8.73 0.93
CA GLY A 103 20.80 7.81 1.06
C GLY A 103 21.00 7.27 2.47
N GLY A 104 20.34 7.87 3.47
CA GLY A 104 20.37 7.47 4.87
C GLY A 104 19.09 6.78 5.32
N VAL A 105 18.43 6.04 4.43
CA VAL A 105 17.28 5.20 4.76
C VAL A 105 17.78 3.82 5.17
N HIS A 106 17.48 3.42 6.40
CA HIS A 106 17.80 2.10 6.94
C HIS A 106 16.52 1.41 7.41
N ALA A 107 16.40 0.12 7.15
CA ALA A 107 15.25 -0.66 7.56
C ALA A 107 15.68 -1.92 8.29
N GLN A 108 14.93 -2.28 9.31
CA GLN A 108 15.10 -3.51 10.06
C GLN A 108 13.73 -4.12 10.31
N LEU A 109 13.60 -5.42 10.06
CA LEU A 109 12.46 -6.23 10.45
C LEU A 109 12.97 -7.24 11.47
N ASP A 110 12.46 -7.19 12.69
CA ASP A 110 12.84 -8.13 13.72
C ASP A 110 11.98 -9.41 13.68
N ALA A 111 12.35 -10.39 14.53
CA ALA A 111 11.66 -11.67 14.61
C ALA A 111 10.23 -11.57 15.17
N SER A 112 9.86 -10.43 15.78
CA SER A 112 8.51 -10.17 16.27
C SER A 112 7.60 -9.59 15.20
N GLY A 113 8.12 -9.29 14.01
CA GLY A 113 7.35 -8.66 12.92
C GLY A 113 7.34 -7.13 13.01
N LEU A 114 8.11 -6.51 13.91
CA LEU A 114 8.23 -5.06 13.98
C LEU A 114 9.16 -4.56 12.87
N LEU A 115 8.58 -3.85 11.90
CA LEU A 115 9.34 -3.13 10.89
C LEU A 115 9.66 -1.73 11.41
N VAL A 116 10.96 -1.43 11.51
CA VAL A 116 11.47 -0.10 11.86
C VAL A 116 12.24 0.45 10.67
N ILE A 117 11.84 1.64 10.20
CA ILE A 117 12.52 2.37 9.13
C ILE A 117 13.03 3.69 9.69
N SER A 118 14.33 3.86 9.63
CA SER A 118 15.07 5.03 10.07
C SER A 118 15.43 5.88 8.85
N VAL A 119 14.97 7.13 8.82
CA VAL A 119 15.17 8.06 7.70
C VAL A 119 15.92 9.28 8.20
N ARG A 120 17.21 9.37 7.85
CA ARG A 120 18.05 10.50 8.24
C ARG A 120 17.48 11.82 7.74
N ARG A 121 17.42 12.83 8.62
CA ARG A 121 17.08 14.21 8.27
C ARG A 121 18.31 14.97 7.80
N ARG A 122 18.13 15.85 6.81
CA ARG A 122 19.20 16.75 6.36
C ARG A 122 19.43 17.81 7.43
N PRO A 123 20.70 18.12 7.77
CA PRO A 123 21.00 19.25 8.63
C PRO A 123 20.36 20.51 8.06
N ARG A 124 19.51 21.17 8.85
CA ARG A 124 19.05 22.51 8.51
C ARG A 124 20.21 23.45 8.82
N TYR A 125 20.94 23.86 7.78
CA TYR A 125 21.81 25.02 7.93
C TYR A 125 20.93 26.21 8.25
N HIS A 126 20.92 26.63 9.52
CA HIS A 126 20.45 27.96 9.85
C HIS A 126 21.48 28.93 9.28
N VAL A 127 21.17 29.52 8.13
CA VAL A 127 21.87 30.74 7.70
C VAL A 127 21.44 31.82 8.70
N CYS A 128 22.35 32.16 9.61
CA CYS A 128 22.23 33.36 10.45
C CYS A 128 22.41 34.61 9.59
#